data_AF-A0A7S2BX54-F1
#
_entry.id   AF-A0A7S2BX54-F1
#
_cell.length_a   1.000
_cell.length_b   1.000
_cell.length_c   1.000
_cell.angle_alpha   90.00
_cell.angle_beta   90.00
_cell.angle_gamma   90.00
#
_symmetry.space_group_name_H-M   'P 1'
#
loop_
_entity.id
_entity.type
_entity.pdbx_description
1 polymer ?
#
loop_
_entity_poly.entity_id
_entity_poly.type
_entity_poly.pdbx_seq_one_letter_code
_entity_poly.pdbx_strand_id
1 'polypeptide(L)'
;ADMETGCGYSPLWDVLVFGKTKQALGGRVRFCVTGGAPISKETLQFVICALGPVVQGYGATETSAASTLSLPFDLSVGHVGSPMLNSFVRLVDVPDMNYFTGPADKYTNQKAVDAFSRGKNKNGGEVWIGGPGVSPGYFDPS
;
A
#
# COMPACT_ATOMS: atom_id res chain seq x y z
N ALA A 1 -27.81 -3.07 1.18
CA ALA A 1 -26.44 -3.64 1.27
C ALA A 1 -25.80 -3.30 -0.04
N ASP A 2 -25.09 -2.17 -0.04
CA ASP A 2 -24.58 -1.55 -1.24
C ASP A 2 -23.10 -1.94 -1.37
N MET A 3 -22.70 -2.49 -2.52
CA MET A 3 -21.29 -2.81 -2.79
C MET A 3 -20.48 -1.53 -3.04
N GLU A 4 -21.13 -0.39 -3.28
CA GLU A 4 -20.46 0.87 -3.60
C GLU A 4 -20.02 1.65 -2.35
N THR A 5 -20.68 1.44 -1.21
CA THR A 5 -20.21 1.95 0.09
C THR A 5 -19.42 0.86 0.78
N GLY A 6 -18.10 0.87 0.58
CA GLY A 6 -17.13 -0.08 1.14
C GLY A 6 -17.08 -0.09 2.68
N CYS A 7 -18.14 -0.55 3.32
CA CYS A 7 -18.22 -0.76 4.75
C CYS A 7 -18.92 -2.08 5.08
N GLY A 8 -18.10 -3.10 5.31
CA GLY A 8 -18.41 -4.12 6.32
C GLY A 8 -19.13 -5.37 5.80
N TYR A 9 -18.49 -6.50 6.09
CA TYR A 9 -19.10 -7.78 6.48
C TYR A 9 -20.64 -7.73 6.52
N SER A 10 -21.30 -8.15 5.44
CA SER A 10 -22.75 -8.32 5.44
C SER A 10 -23.06 -9.74 5.92
N PRO A 11 -23.70 -9.93 7.09
CA PRO A 11 -24.00 -11.27 7.60
C PRO A 11 -24.85 -12.10 6.62
N LEU A 12 -25.67 -11.43 5.80
CA LEU A 12 -26.53 -12.07 4.81
C LEU A 12 -25.71 -12.65 3.65
N TRP A 13 -24.80 -11.86 3.07
CA TRP A 13 -23.92 -12.33 2.00
C TRP A 13 -22.93 -13.40 2.49
N ASP A 14 -22.54 -13.29 3.76
CA ASP A 14 -21.65 -14.26 4.36
C ASP A 14 -22.28 -15.63 4.52
N VAL A 15 -23.56 -15.69 4.90
CA VAL A 15 -24.30 -16.96 4.99
C VAL A 15 -24.65 -17.51 3.61
N LEU A 16 -25.05 -16.65 2.66
CA LEU A 16 -25.57 -17.08 1.36
C LEU A 16 -24.49 -17.44 0.33
N VAL A 17 -23.37 -16.71 0.31
CA VAL A 17 -22.36 -16.81 -0.76
C VAL A 17 -20.99 -17.23 -0.23
N PHE A 18 -20.51 -16.59 0.83
CA PHE A 18 -19.11 -16.74 1.26
C PHE A 18 -18.87 -17.82 2.31
N GLY A 19 -19.92 -18.34 2.95
CA GLY A 19 -19.82 -19.36 3.99
C GLY A 19 -19.14 -20.64 3.51
N LYS A 20 -19.42 -21.09 2.28
CA LYS A 20 -18.73 -22.25 1.68
C LYS A 20 -17.24 -21.99 1.45
N THR A 21 -16.89 -20.80 0.97
CA THR A 21 -15.50 -20.39 0.74
C THR A 21 -14.72 -20.30 2.05
N LYS A 22 -15.31 -19.70 3.09
CA LYS A 22 -14.70 -19.64 4.42
C LYS A 22 -14.53 -21.02 5.05
N GLN A 23 -15.51 -21.91 4.90
CA GLN A 23 -15.41 -23.29 5.36
C GLN A 23 -14.33 -24.08 4.60
N ALA A 24 -14.17 -23.86 3.30
CA ALA A 24 -13.08 -24.46 2.53
C ALA A 24 -11.68 -24.03 3.02
N LEU A 25 -11.55 -22.81 3.55
CA LEU A 25 -10.35 -22.32 4.24
C LEU A 25 -10.28 -22.72 5.73
N GLY A 26 -11.17 -23.62 6.20
CA GLY A 26 -11.20 -24.13 7.57
C GLY A 26 -12.01 -23.31 8.57
N GLY A 27 -12.66 -22.21 8.14
CA GLY A 27 -13.60 -21.43 8.96
C GLY A 27 -12.98 -20.62 10.11
N ARG A 28 -11.65 -20.59 10.22
CA ARG A 28 -10.91 -19.93 11.31
C ARG A 28 -9.98 -18.80 10.85
N VAL A 29 -10.04 -18.42 9.58
CA VAL A 29 -9.29 -17.27 9.04
C VAL A 29 -9.74 -16.00 9.77
N ARG A 30 -8.77 -15.23 10.27
CA ARG A 30 -9.01 -13.97 11.01
C ARG A 30 -8.68 -12.74 10.19
N PHE A 31 -7.64 -12.84 9.37
CA PHE A 31 -7.25 -11.85 8.39
C PHE A 31 -6.38 -12.52 7.33
N CYS A 32 -6.28 -11.89 6.17
CA CYS A 32 -5.33 -12.24 5.12
C CYS A 32 -4.25 -11.16 5.02
N VAL A 33 -3.13 -11.46 4.38
CA VAL A 33 -2.05 -10.50 4.09
C VAL A 33 -1.80 -10.51 2.58
N THR A 34 -1.62 -9.33 2.00
CA THR A 34 -1.25 -9.15 0.58
C THR A 34 -0.11 -8.14 0.46
N GLY A 35 0.74 -8.32 -0.55
CA GLY A 35 1.88 -7.46 -0.82
C GLY A 35 2.65 -7.89 -2.09
N GLY A 36 3.76 -7.22 -2.37
CA GLY A 36 4.64 -7.49 -3.50
C GLY A 36 4.22 -6.83 -4.82
N ALA A 37 2.92 -6.78 -5.12
CA ALA A 37 2.38 -6.09 -6.31
C ALA A 37 1.12 -5.26 -5.97
N PRO A 38 0.84 -4.20 -6.76
CA PRO A 38 -0.40 -3.43 -6.60
C PRO A 38 -1.64 -4.29 -6.82
N ILE A 39 -2.59 -4.22 -5.89
CA ILE A 39 -3.92 -4.82 -6.01
C ILE A 39 -4.95 -3.72 -6.30
N SER A 40 -5.93 -3.99 -7.17
CA SER A 40 -7.00 -3.02 -7.42
C SER A 40 -7.92 -2.89 -6.20
N LYS A 41 -8.55 -1.72 -6.05
CA LYS A 41 -9.44 -1.43 -4.92
C LYS A 41 -10.64 -2.39 -4.93
N GLU A 42 -11.17 -2.67 -6.11
CA GLU A 42 -12.35 -3.52 -6.32
C GLU A 42 -12.04 -4.97 -5.92
N THR A 43 -10.87 -5.49 -6.32
CA THR A 43 -10.45 -6.84 -5.92
C THR A 43 -10.22 -6.92 -4.42
N LEU A 44 -9.58 -5.91 -3.82
CA LEU A 44 -9.35 -5.90 -2.39
C LEU A 44 -10.67 -5.84 -1.59
N GLN A 45 -11.61 -5.00 -2.01
CA GLN A 45 -12.95 -4.92 -1.40
C GLN A 45 -13.67 -6.26 -1.50
N PHE A 46 -13.61 -6.92 -2.66
CA PHE A 46 -14.19 -8.25 -2.83
C PHE A 46 -13.58 -9.27 -1.87
N VAL A 47 -12.26 -9.32 -1.74
CA VAL A 47 -11.58 -10.26 -0.83
C VAL A 47 -11.90 -9.95 0.63
N ILE A 48 -11.96 -8.67 1.01
CA ILE A 48 -12.36 -8.25 2.36
C ILE A 48 -13.78 -8.75 2.70
N CYS A 49 -14.71 -8.60 1.76
CA CYS A 49 -16.07 -9.10 1.91
C CYS A 49 -16.14 -10.64 1.97
N ALA A 50 -15.35 -11.31 1.13
CA ALA A 50 -15.41 -12.76 0.96
C ALA A 50 -14.70 -13.53 2.08
N LEU A 51 -13.54 -13.05 2.54
CA LEU A 51 -12.65 -13.80 3.42
C LEU A 51 -12.45 -13.11 4.78
N GLY A 52 -12.77 -11.82 4.88
CA GLY A 52 -12.54 -11.00 6.05
C GLY A 52 -11.35 -10.04 5.89
N PRO A 53 -10.91 -9.36 6.97
CA PRO A 53 -9.96 -8.27 6.89
C PRO A 53 -8.67 -8.63 6.14
N VAL A 54 -8.16 -7.72 5.31
CA VAL A 54 -6.93 -7.92 4.54
C VAL A 54 -5.92 -6.85 4.89
N VAL A 55 -4.76 -7.27 5.36
CA VAL A 55 -3.60 -6.41 5.60
C VAL A 55 -2.83 -6.23 4.30
N GLN A 56 -2.59 -4.99 3.89
CA GLN A 56 -1.74 -4.66 2.75
C GLN A 56 -0.37 -4.21 3.25
N GLY A 57 0.68 -4.71 2.60
CA GLY A 57 2.05 -4.28 2.86
C GLY A 57 2.81 -3.96 1.59
N TYR A 58 3.69 -2.97 1.70
CA TYR A 58 4.68 -2.64 0.67
C TYR A 58 6.08 -2.86 1.22
N GLY A 59 6.96 -3.39 0.37
CA GLY A 59 8.34 -3.65 0.68
C GLY A 59 9.01 -4.39 -0.47
N ALA A 60 10.29 -4.65 -0.30
CA ALA A 60 11.14 -5.30 -1.29
C ALA A 60 11.97 -6.41 -0.63
N THR A 61 12.62 -7.21 -1.46
CA THR A 61 13.62 -8.19 -1.02
C THR A 61 14.76 -7.52 -0.26
N GLU A 62 15.18 -6.34 -0.73
CA GLU A 62 16.23 -5.49 -0.20
C GLU A 62 15.86 -4.86 1.15
N THR A 63 14.58 -4.90 1.55
CA THR A 63 14.10 -4.36 2.84
C THR A 63 13.67 -5.45 3.81
N SER A 64 14.05 -6.70 3.55
CA SER A 64 13.71 -7.86 4.40
C SER A 64 12.21 -8.04 4.60
N ALA A 65 11.44 -8.04 3.51
CA ALA A 65 9.97 -8.11 3.44
C ALA A 65 9.27 -6.73 3.57
N ALA A 66 8.17 -6.65 4.30
CA ALA A 66 7.34 -5.45 4.36
C ALA A 66 8.07 -4.31 5.08
N SER A 67 8.05 -3.10 4.50
CA SER A 67 8.51 -1.85 5.12
C SER A 67 7.35 -0.98 5.59
N THR A 68 6.16 -1.17 5.01
CA THR A 68 4.91 -0.59 5.48
C THR A 68 3.86 -1.69 5.59
N LEU A 69 2.94 -1.55 6.55
CA LEU A 69 1.80 -2.46 6.74
C LEU A 69 0.57 -1.68 7.18
N SER A 70 -0.61 -2.04 6.65
CA SER A 70 -1.89 -1.58 7.16
C SER A 70 -2.25 -2.30 8.46
N LEU A 71 -3.14 -1.71 9.25
CA LEU A 71 -3.60 -2.33 10.49
C LEU A 71 -4.63 -3.43 10.17
N PRO A 72 -4.63 -4.56 10.90
CA PRO A 72 -5.57 -5.67 10.65
C PRO A 72 -7.06 -5.33 10.72
N PHE A 73 -7.42 -4.21 11.36
CA PHE A 73 -8.80 -3.75 11.50
C PHE A 73 -9.09 -2.48 10.69
N ASP A 74 -8.10 -1.98 9.94
CA ASP A 74 -8.29 -0.90 8.99
C ASP A 74 -8.78 -1.51 7.67
N LEU A 75 -10.06 -1.30 7.37
CA LEU A 75 -10.71 -1.80 6.16
C LEU A 75 -10.64 -0.80 5.00
N SER A 76 -9.93 0.31 5.16
CA SER A 76 -9.74 1.27 4.07
C SER A 76 -8.85 0.67 2.97
N VAL A 77 -9.10 1.10 1.73
CA VAL A 77 -8.45 0.54 0.53
C VAL A 77 -7.71 1.61 -0.24
N GLY A 78 -6.67 1.20 -0.99
CA GLY A 78 -5.86 2.12 -1.79
C GLY A 78 -4.67 2.76 -1.06
N HIS A 79 -4.25 2.18 0.07
CA HIS A 79 -3.02 2.53 0.76
C HIS A 79 -2.30 1.24 1.21
N VAL A 80 -1.01 1.33 1.50
CA VAL A 80 -0.15 0.21 1.94
C VAL A 80 0.21 0.31 3.44
N GLY A 81 -0.57 1.11 4.16
CA GLY A 81 -0.40 1.38 5.58
C GLY A 81 0.79 2.26 5.95
N SER A 82 1.12 2.25 7.24
CA SER A 82 2.17 3.08 7.84
C SER A 82 3.53 2.37 7.81
N PRO A 83 4.65 3.11 7.87
CA PRO A 83 5.97 2.52 8.09
C PRO A 83 6.00 1.59 9.30
N MET A 84 6.69 0.45 9.16
CA MET A 84 6.96 -0.43 10.29
C MET A 84 8.00 0.18 11.24
N LEU A 85 8.06 -0.31 12.47
CA LEU A 85 8.97 0.20 13.52
C LEU A 85 10.46 0.15 13.13
N ASN A 86 10.84 -0.73 12.21
CA ASN A 86 12.21 -0.90 11.71
C ASN A 86 12.47 -0.21 10.37
N SER A 87 11.55 0.65 9.91
CA SER A 87 11.63 1.28 8.58
C SER A 87 11.45 2.79 8.67
N PHE A 88 12.33 3.52 8.00
CA PHE A 88 12.19 4.94 7.70
C PHE A 88 11.75 5.07 6.25
N VAL A 89 10.68 5.82 6.00
CA VAL A 89 10.17 6.05 4.65
C VAL A 89 10.24 7.54 4.34
N ARG A 90 10.80 7.88 3.19
CA ARG A 90 10.88 9.25 2.68
C ARG A 90 10.47 9.27 1.22
N LEU A 91 9.81 10.36 0.80
CA LEU A 91 9.64 10.67 -0.61
C LEU A 91 10.76 11.59 -1.08
N VAL A 92 11.26 11.33 -2.29
CA VAL A 92 12.28 12.15 -2.97
C VAL A 92 11.75 12.63 -4.31
N ASP A 93 12.01 13.89 -4.63
CA ASP A 93 11.61 14.49 -5.91
C ASP A 93 12.26 13.77 -7.09
N VAL A 94 11.50 13.59 -8.17
CA VAL A 94 12.01 13.05 -9.44
C VAL A 94 11.71 14.06 -10.56
N PRO A 95 12.61 15.06 -10.75
CA PRO A 95 12.35 16.17 -11.67
C PRO A 95 12.13 15.75 -13.11
N ASP A 96 12.83 14.71 -13.56
CA ASP A 96 12.74 14.24 -14.95
C ASP A 96 11.39 13.58 -15.27
N MET A 97 10.66 13.12 -14.25
CA MET A 97 9.30 12.57 -14.38
C MET A 97 8.21 13.54 -13.90
N ASN A 98 8.59 14.77 -13.52
CA ASN A 98 7.72 15.79 -12.93
C ASN A 98 7.02 15.36 -11.62
N TYR A 99 7.68 14.54 -10.79
CA TYR A 99 7.19 14.20 -9.45
C TYR A 99 7.86 15.04 -8.39
N PHE A 100 7.08 15.72 -7.54
CA PHE A 100 7.60 16.57 -6.48
C PHE A 100 6.83 16.37 -5.15
N THR A 101 7.57 16.34 -4.04
CA THR A 101 7.19 15.74 -2.75
C THR A 101 6.64 16.74 -1.72
N GLY A 102 6.35 17.97 -2.15
CA GLY A 102 5.87 19.02 -1.27
C GLY A 102 5.05 20.10 -1.98
N PRO A 103 4.54 21.08 -1.24
CA PRO A 103 3.86 22.25 -1.79
C PRO A 103 4.85 23.16 -2.53
N ALA A 104 4.34 24.00 -3.43
CA ALA A 104 5.17 24.73 -4.38
C ALA A 104 6.15 25.73 -3.76
N ASP A 105 5.84 26.23 -2.57
CA ASP A 105 6.69 27.10 -1.76
C ASP A 105 7.96 26.40 -1.24
N LYS A 106 8.00 25.07 -1.24
CA LYS A 106 9.17 24.27 -0.81
C LYS A 106 10.01 23.73 -1.94
N TYR A 107 9.67 24.04 -3.19
CA TYR A 107 10.46 23.61 -4.33
C TYR A 107 11.80 24.32 -4.36
N THR A 108 12.87 23.56 -4.18
CA THR A 108 14.26 24.04 -4.29
C THR A 108 14.80 23.94 -5.72
N ASN A 109 14.05 23.31 -6.63
CA ASN A 109 14.45 23.07 -8.02
C ASN A 109 13.64 23.94 -9.00
N GLN A 110 14.33 24.69 -9.88
CA GLN A 110 13.68 25.52 -10.89
C GLN A 110 12.78 24.72 -11.84
N LYS A 111 13.14 23.47 -12.19
CA LYS A 111 12.25 22.57 -12.96
C LYS A 111 10.94 22.29 -12.24
N ALA A 112 10.94 22.19 -10.91
CA ALA A 112 9.75 21.97 -10.11
C ALA A 112 8.84 23.20 -10.10
N VAL A 113 9.43 24.39 -9.94
CA VAL A 113 8.73 25.67 -10.06
C VAL A 113 8.09 25.80 -11.44
N ASP A 114 8.86 25.55 -12.51
CA ASP A 114 8.37 25.64 -13.88
C ASP A 114 7.26 24.61 -14.17
N ALA A 115 7.41 23.37 -13.68
CA ALA A 115 6.40 22.32 -13.83
C ALA A 115 5.11 22.66 -13.09
N PHE A 116 5.21 23.25 -11.90
CA PHE A 116 4.06 23.72 -11.13
C PHE A 116 3.36 24.89 -11.81
N SER A 117 4.09 25.93 -12.23
CA SER A 117 3.54 27.08 -12.93
C SER A 117 2.85 26.70 -14.24
N ARG A 118 3.29 25.62 -14.89
CA ARG A 118 2.66 25.07 -16.11
C ARG A 118 1.55 24.06 -15.84
N GLY A 119 1.19 23.79 -14.59
CA GLY A 119 0.17 22.80 -14.22
C GLY A 119 0.52 21.36 -14.56
N LYS A 120 1.80 21.04 -14.74
CA LYS A 120 2.31 19.70 -15.12
C LYS A 120 2.90 18.91 -13.96
N ASN A 121 2.85 19.46 -12.75
CA ASN A 121 3.35 18.79 -11.56
C ASN A 121 2.48 17.59 -11.19
N LYS A 122 3.12 16.45 -10.93
CA LYS A 122 2.49 15.27 -10.31
C LYS A 122 2.87 15.22 -8.83
N ASN A 123 1.86 15.18 -7.98
CA ASN A 123 2.07 14.91 -6.56
C ASN A 123 2.66 13.51 -6.38
N GLY A 124 3.77 13.41 -5.66
CA GLY A 124 4.44 12.15 -5.38
C GLY A 124 5.94 12.26 -5.52
N GLY A 125 6.62 11.12 -5.42
CA GLY A 125 8.07 11.04 -5.52
C GLY A 125 8.53 9.60 -5.54
N GLU A 126 9.84 9.41 -5.65
CA GLU A 126 10.46 8.13 -5.42
C GLU A 126 10.39 7.78 -3.93
N VAL A 127 9.99 6.55 -3.62
CA VAL A 127 9.91 6.05 -2.24
C VAL A 127 11.29 5.53 -1.86
N TRP A 128 11.92 6.17 -0.88
CA TRP A 128 13.18 5.74 -0.29
C TRP A 128 12.91 5.08 1.06
N ILE A 129 13.49 3.89 1.26
CA ILE A 129 13.35 3.10 2.47
C ILE A 129 14.73 2.95 3.12
N GLY A 130 14.81 3.31 4.40
CA GLY A 130 15.97 3.10 5.26
C GLY A 130 15.61 2.32 6.52
N GLY A 131 16.60 1.95 7.32
CA GLY A 131 16.41 1.35 8.64
C GLY A 131 17.07 -0.03 8.78
N PRO A 132 17.00 -0.65 9.97
CA PRO A 132 17.67 -1.92 10.25
C PRO A 132 17.25 -3.10 9.38
N GLY A 133 16.09 -3.03 8.71
CA GLY A 133 15.62 -4.07 7.77
C GLY A 133 16.25 -4.01 6.38
N VAL A 134 16.99 -2.95 6.04
CA VAL A 134 17.59 -2.79 4.71
C VAL A 134 18.85 -3.66 4.58
N SER A 135 18.93 -4.39 3.48
CA SER A 135 20.07 -5.25 3.15
C SER A 135 21.37 -4.44 3.03
N PRO A 136 22.53 -5.01 3.40
CA PRO A 136 23.81 -4.30 3.33
C PRO A 136 24.28 -4.03 1.89
N GLY A 137 23.64 -4.64 0.90
CA GLY A 137 23.98 -4.51 -0.50
C GLY A 137 23.74 -5.82 -1.26
N TYR A 138 24.02 -5.79 -2.55
CA TYR A 138 24.01 -6.98 -3.38
C TYR A 138 25.29 -7.80 -3.17
N PHE A 139 25.20 -9.09 -3.44
CA PHE A 139 26.35 -9.99 -3.41
C PHE A 139 27.38 -9.58 -4.47
N ASP A 140 28.63 -9.38 -4.04
CA ASP A 140 29.78 -9.13 -4.91
C ASP A 140 30.63 -10.40 -5.00
N PRO A 141 30.71 -11.06 -6.17
CA PRO A 141 31.51 -12.27 -6.37
C PRO A 141 32.99 -12.02 -6.70
N SER A 142 33.44 -10.76 -6.80
CA SER A 142 34.82 -10.42 -7.21
C SER A 142 35.89 -10.73 -6.18
#